data_AF-A0A811MI33-F1
#
_entry.id   AF-A0A811MI33-F1
#
_cell.length_a   1.000
_cell.length_b   1.000
_cell.length_c   1.000
_cell.angle_alpha   90.00
_cell.angle_beta   90.00
_cell.angle_gamma   90.00
#
_symmetry.space_group_name_H-M   'P 1'
#
loop_
_entity.id
_entity.type
_entity.pdbx_description
1 polymer ?
#
loop_
_entity_poly.entity_id
_entity_poly.type
_entity_poly.pdbx_seq_one_letter_code
_entity_poly.pdbx_strand_id
1 'polypeptide(L)'
;MPGHAGSWAGAYPEIVTCANKFWAPTAKPALAAEPCTGQLNPLNPKTYRVAQDVLRDLAALFPDPYLHAGADEVNTACWEDDPVVRGFLADGGSHDRLLELFLNATRPFLVHELNRTSVYWEDVLLGPKVSVGQTVLPHDTTVLQTWNNGAENTKRIVAAGYRAIVSSASYYYLDCGHGGWVGNDSRYDVQEKDHDGMPLFNDPGATGGFWCAPFKTWQRIYDYDILHGLTEDEARRVLGGEVALWSEQSDATVLDGRLWPRASAAAETLWSGNKGSNGRKRYANATVRLNEWRHRMVARGIRAEPIQPLWCPMHPRMCHLSQ
;
A
#
# COMPACT_ATOMS: atom_id res chain seq x y z
N MET A 1 5.28 -10.84 3.58
CA MET A 1 5.10 -12.08 4.37
C MET A 1 4.87 -11.71 5.84
N PRO A 2 4.05 -12.46 6.60
CA PRO A 2 3.45 -13.76 6.24
C PRO A 2 2.11 -13.67 5.49
N GLY A 3 1.47 -12.48 5.46
CA GLY A 3 0.31 -12.22 4.60
C GLY A 3 0.63 -12.39 3.11
N HIS A 4 -0.42 -12.41 2.27
CA HIS A 4 -0.32 -12.42 0.80
C HIS A 4 0.54 -13.57 0.24
N ALA A 5 0.28 -14.81 0.70
CA ALA A 5 1.10 -15.98 0.37
C ALA A 5 0.31 -17.15 -0.24
N GLY A 6 -0.92 -16.93 -0.71
CA GLY A 6 -1.80 -17.99 -1.24
C GLY A 6 -1.18 -18.81 -2.38
N SER A 7 -0.47 -18.18 -3.31
CA SER A 7 0.17 -18.86 -4.44
C SER A 7 1.28 -19.85 -4.02
N TRP A 8 1.87 -19.68 -2.84
CA TRP A 8 2.92 -20.56 -2.33
C TRP A 8 2.39 -21.97 -2.06
N ALA A 9 1.08 -22.10 -1.82
CA ALA A 9 0.43 -23.39 -1.62
C ALA A 9 0.51 -24.31 -2.85
N GLY A 10 0.80 -23.76 -4.04
CA GLY A 10 1.03 -24.55 -5.25
C GLY A 10 2.27 -25.44 -5.18
N ALA A 11 3.31 -25.01 -4.45
CA ALA A 11 4.56 -25.78 -4.27
C ALA A 11 4.72 -26.31 -2.85
N TYR A 12 4.21 -25.57 -1.85
CA TYR A 12 4.37 -25.85 -0.43
C TYR A 12 3.01 -25.71 0.29
N PRO A 13 2.01 -26.55 -0.01
CA PRO A 13 0.68 -26.45 0.62
C PRO A 13 0.73 -26.54 2.15
N GLU A 14 1.71 -27.26 2.72
CA GLU A 14 1.85 -27.47 4.16
C GLU A 14 2.32 -26.25 4.94
N ILE A 15 2.88 -25.22 4.28
CA ILE A 15 3.36 -24.00 4.96
C ILE A 15 2.36 -22.84 4.86
N VAL A 16 1.20 -23.03 4.21
CA VAL A 16 0.21 -21.98 3.99
C VAL A 16 -1.12 -22.36 4.65
N THR A 17 -1.61 -21.52 5.54
CA THR A 17 -2.95 -21.67 6.14
C THR A 17 -4.01 -21.09 5.23
N CYS A 18 -5.25 -21.60 5.33
CA CYS A 18 -6.44 -21.13 4.62
C CYS A 18 -6.35 -21.02 3.08
N ALA A 19 -5.32 -21.57 2.44
CA ALA A 19 -5.16 -21.50 0.99
C ALA A 19 -6.33 -22.15 0.23
N ASN A 20 -6.64 -21.61 -0.95
CA ASN A 20 -7.69 -22.12 -1.85
C ASN A 20 -9.09 -22.20 -1.21
N LYS A 21 -9.38 -21.33 -0.24
CA LYS A 21 -10.70 -21.24 0.41
C LYS A 21 -11.48 -20.05 -0.13
N PHE A 22 -12.80 -20.11 0.04
CA PHE A 22 -13.64 -18.95 -0.23
C PHE A 22 -13.33 -17.86 0.80
N TRP A 23 -12.99 -16.67 0.32
CA TRP A 23 -12.39 -15.61 1.11
C TRP A 23 -13.35 -14.92 2.11
N ALA A 24 -14.63 -14.79 1.77
CA ALA A 24 -15.62 -14.08 2.58
C ALA A 24 -16.91 -14.90 2.81
N PRO A 25 -16.85 -16.03 3.53
CA PRO A 25 -18.03 -16.85 3.83
C PRO A 25 -19.07 -16.08 4.66
N THR A 26 -20.37 -16.28 4.39
CA THR A 26 -21.44 -15.54 5.09
C THR A 26 -21.58 -15.88 6.57
N ALA A 27 -21.26 -17.12 6.95
CA ALA A 27 -21.45 -17.62 8.32
C ALA A 27 -20.18 -17.59 9.19
N LYS A 28 -19.05 -17.10 8.66
CA LYS A 28 -17.74 -17.07 9.36
C LYS A 28 -17.03 -15.74 9.08
N PRO A 29 -16.06 -15.33 9.90
CA PRO A 29 -15.21 -14.19 9.56
C PRO A 29 -14.51 -14.39 8.20
N ALA A 30 -14.32 -13.29 7.47
CA ALA A 30 -13.56 -13.32 6.22
C ALA A 30 -12.10 -13.75 6.47
N LEU A 31 -11.60 -14.63 5.63
CA LEU A 31 -10.25 -15.21 5.69
C LEU A 31 -9.20 -14.30 5.05
N ALA A 32 -9.61 -13.32 4.25
CA ALA A 32 -8.72 -12.33 3.62
C ALA A 32 -9.51 -11.04 3.32
N ALA A 33 -8.80 -9.94 3.06
CA ALA A 33 -9.41 -8.69 2.58
C ALA A 33 -9.90 -8.80 1.13
N GLU A 34 -9.36 -9.76 0.37
CA GLU A 34 -9.66 -10.00 -1.04
C GLU A 34 -9.57 -11.50 -1.40
N PRO A 35 -10.10 -11.93 -2.57
CA PRO A 35 -9.91 -13.29 -3.08
C PRO A 35 -8.43 -13.71 -3.20
N CYS A 36 -8.18 -15.03 -3.32
CA CYS A 36 -6.84 -15.65 -3.24
C CYS A 36 -6.30 -15.73 -1.80
N THR A 37 -7.06 -16.39 -0.93
CA THR A 37 -6.68 -16.60 0.48
C THR A 37 -5.35 -17.34 0.61
N GLY A 38 -4.58 -16.98 1.64
CA GLY A 38 -3.47 -17.78 2.12
C GLY A 38 -2.40 -16.96 2.83
N GLN A 39 -1.93 -17.48 3.97
CA GLN A 39 -0.88 -16.86 4.77
C GLN A 39 0.10 -17.92 5.23
N LEU A 40 1.38 -17.55 5.37
CA LEU A 40 2.38 -18.49 5.86
C LEU A 40 2.07 -18.90 7.31
N ASN A 41 2.23 -20.19 7.62
CA ASN A 41 2.03 -20.77 8.94
C ASN A 41 3.31 -20.60 9.78
N PRO A 42 3.32 -19.73 10.82
CA PRO A 42 4.51 -19.52 11.65
C PRO A 42 4.86 -20.71 12.55
N LEU A 43 3.95 -21.68 12.74
CA LEU A 43 4.22 -22.86 13.57
C LEU A 43 4.85 -24.01 12.78
N ASN A 44 4.93 -23.91 11.46
CA ASN A 44 5.59 -24.92 10.63
C ASN A 44 7.07 -24.58 10.41
N PRO A 45 8.04 -25.40 10.88
CA PRO A 45 9.46 -25.12 10.70
C PRO A 45 9.92 -25.01 9.24
N LYS A 46 9.22 -25.67 8.31
CA LYS A 46 9.52 -25.60 6.87
C LYS A 46 9.24 -24.22 6.28
N THR A 47 8.30 -23.46 6.87
CA THR A 47 8.01 -22.06 6.50
C THR A 47 9.27 -21.22 6.49
N TYR A 48 10.10 -21.35 7.53
CA TYR A 48 11.30 -20.55 7.69
C TYR A 48 12.39 -20.90 6.68
N ARG A 49 12.57 -22.20 6.40
CA ARG A 49 13.55 -22.64 5.40
C ARG A 49 13.22 -22.06 4.02
N VAL A 50 11.98 -22.23 3.59
CA VAL A 50 11.53 -21.72 2.29
C VAL A 50 11.60 -20.19 2.24
N ALA A 51 11.14 -19.49 3.28
CA ALA A 51 11.20 -18.03 3.32
C ALA A 51 12.65 -17.51 3.28
N GLN A 52 13.58 -18.12 4.02
CA GLN A 52 14.99 -17.73 4.04
C GLN A 52 15.68 -18.04 2.70
N ASP A 53 15.36 -19.15 2.05
CA ASP A 53 15.90 -19.47 0.72
C ASP A 53 15.46 -18.43 -0.32
N VAL A 54 14.17 -18.08 -0.35
CA VAL A 54 13.63 -17.02 -1.23
C VAL A 54 14.31 -15.68 -0.94
N LEU A 55 14.43 -15.29 0.34
CA LEU A 55 15.08 -14.04 0.72
C LEU A 55 16.56 -14.00 0.29
N ARG A 56 17.27 -15.13 0.40
CA ARG A 56 18.66 -15.25 -0.04
C ARG A 56 18.80 -15.05 -1.54
N ASP A 57 17.94 -15.71 -2.33
CA ASP A 57 17.95 -15.59 -3.79
C ASP A 57 17.61 -14.17 -4.23
N LEU A 58 16.62 -13.52 -3.59
CA LEU A 58 16.29 -12.12 -3.84
C LEU A 58 17.47 -11.19 -3.51
N ALA A 59 18.10 -11.35 -2.35
CA ALA A 59 19.23 -10.50 -1.95
C ALA A 59 20.47 -10.69 -2.85
N ALA A 60 20.63 -11.86 -3.48
CA ALA A 60 21.68 -12.11 -4.46
C ALA A 60 21.42 -11.41 -5.80
N LEU A 61 20.16 -11.24 -6.19
CA LEU A 61 19.77 -10.58 -7.45
C LEU A 61 19.65 -9.06 -7.30
N PHE A 62 19.24 -8.58 -6.13
CA PHE A 62 18.97 -7.16 -5.88
C PHE A 62 20.01 -6.58 -4.90
N PRO A 63 20.94 -5.74 -5.39
CA PRO A 63 22.06 -5.24 -4.57
C PRO A 63 21.68 -4.09 -3.64
N ASP A 64 20.44 -3.60 -3.71
CA ASP A 64 19.98 -2.49 -2.88
C ASP A 64 20.08 -2.84 -1.38
N PRO A 65 20.50 -1.91 -0.51
CA PRO A 65 20.64 -2.19 0.92
C PRO A 65 19.29 -2.39 1.63
N TYR A 66 18.17 -2.05 1.00
CA TYR A 66 16.83 -2.28 1.54
C TYR A 66 16.20 -3.52 0.92
N LEU A 67 15.45 -4.27 1.74
CA LEU A 67 14.59 -5.34 1.25
C LEU A 67 13.24 -5.26 1.94
N HIS A 68 12.18 -5.11 1.14
CA HIS A 68 10.80 -5.03 1.64
C HIS A 68 10.27 -6.43 1.96
N ALA A 69 9.96 -6.69 3.22
CA ALA A 69 9.52 -7.98 3.73
C ALA A 69 7.99 -8.07 3.93
N GLY A 70 7.25 -6.97 3.73
CA GLY A 70 5.77 -6.94 3.69
C GLY A 70 5.17 -6.81 5.08
N ALA A 71 4.40 -7.82 5.51
CA ALA A 71 3.72 -7.92 6.81
C ALA A 71 2.45 -7.07 6.97
N ASP A 72 1.85 -6.70 5.85
CA ASP A 72 0.51 -6.14 5.76
C ASP A 72 -0.59 -7.20 5.94
N GLU A 73 -1.74 -6.74 6.45
CA GLU A 73 -3.03 -7.43 6.39
C GLU A 73 -3.06 -8.88 6.91
N VAL A 74 -2.28 -9.17 7.96
CA VAL A 74 -2.34 -10.47 8.63
C VAL A 74 -3.74 -10.71 9.21
N ASN A 75 -4.43 -11.69 8.65
CA ASN A 75 -5.78 -12.08 9.01
C ASN A 75 -5.79 -13.24 10.01
N THR A 76 -6.37 -13.01 11.19
CA THR A 76 -6.45 -14.02 12.27
C THR A 76 -7.31 -15.22 11.88
N ALA A 77 -8.41 -15.01 11.17
CA ALA A 77 -9.32 -16.08 10.76
C ALA A 77 -8.66 -17.05 9.77
N CYS A 78 -7.74 -16.56 8.92
CA CYS A 78 -6.94 -17.43 8.06
C CYS A 78 -6.02 -18.35 8.85
N TRP A 79 -5.42 -17.85 9.93
CA TRP A 79 -4.56 -18.66 10.80
C TRP A 79 -5.37 -19.64 11.64
N GLU A 80 -6.48 -19.21 12.23
CA GLU A 80 -7.40 -20.05 13.02
C GLU A 80 -8.11 -21.15 12.22
N ASP A 81 -8.05 -21.09 10.89
CA ASP A 81 -8.51 -22.17 10.02
C ASP A 81 -7.64 -23.45 10.18
N ASP A 82 -6.37 -23.29 10.54
CA ASP A 82 -5.41 -24.38 10.80
C ASP A 82 -5.58 -24.94 12.24
N PRO A 83 -5.79 -26.27 12.40
CA PRO A 83 -5.98 -26.88 13.72
C PRO A 83 -4.75 -26.77 14.64
N VAL A 84 -3.53 -26.73 14.09
CA VAL A 84 -2.29 -26.56 14.88
C VAL A 84 -2.24 -25.17 15.48
N VAL A 85 -2.63 -24.15 14.70
CA VAL A 85 -2.72 -22.78 15.20
C VAL A 85 -3.79 -22.65 16.28
N ARG A 86 -4.97 -23.27 16.10
CA ARG A 86 -5.98 -23.29 17.16
C ARG A 86 -5.48 -23.95 18.45
N GLY A 87 -4.71 -25.03 18.35
CA GLY A 87 -4.07 -25.66 19.49
C GLY A 87 -3.11 -24.71 20.21
N PHE A 88 -2.22 -24.04 19.46
CA PHE A 88 -1.31 -23.04 20.02
C PHE A 88 -2.03 -21.89 20.76
N LEU A 89 -3.13 -21.40 20.19
CA LEU A 89 -3.95 -20.37 20.84
C LEU A 89 -4.65 -20.90 22.11
N ALA A 90 -5.14 -22.14 22.08
CA ALA A 90 -5.75 -22.79 23.24
C ALA A 90 -4.74 -23.00 24.39
N ASP A 91 -3.47 -23.21 24.06
CA ASP A 91 -2.37 -23.38 25.03
C ASP A 91 -1.81 -22.04 25.56
N GLY A 92 -2.50 -20.92 25.30
CA GLY A 92 -2.15 -19.58 25.80
C GLY A 92 -1.30 -18.74 24.85
N GLY A 93 -1.09 -19.20 23.61
CA GLY A 93 -0.51 -18.39 22.55
C GLY A 93 -1.43 -17.26 22.08
N SER A 94 -0.88 -16.30 21.33
CA SER A 94 -1.64 -15.19 20.73
C SER A 94 -1.28 -15.01 19.24
N HIS A 95 -2.15 -14.31 18.50
CA HIS A 95 -1.86 -13.94 17.11
C HIS A 95 -0.63 -13.03 16.98
N ASP A 96 -0.47 -12.08 17.91
CA ASP A 96 0.74 -11.26 17.99
C ASP A 96 1.97 -12.15 18.13
N ARG A 97 1.91 -13.18 19.00
CA ARG A 97 3.01 -14.12 19.20
C ARG A 97 3.32 -14.94 17.94
N LEU A 98 2.34 -15.29 17.13
CA LEU A 98 2.57 -15.94 15.82
C LEU A 98 3.36 -15.03 14.87
N LEU A 99 2.99 -13.74 14.80
CA LEU A 99 3.73 -12.77 14.00
C LEU A 99 5.14 -12.55 14.56
N GLU A 100 5.30 -12.44 15.88
CA GLU A 100 6.62 -12.33 16.53
C GLU A 100 7.52 -13.53 16.23
N LEU A 101 7.00 -14.76 16.29
CA LEU A 101 7.75 -15.97 15.93
C LEU A 101 8.23 -15.88 14.48
N PHE A 102 7.37 -15.42 13.57
CA PHE A 102 7.74 -15.24 12.17
C PHE A 102 8.86 -14.21 11.99
N LEU A 103 8.71 -13.03 12.59
CA LEU A 103 9.67 -11.93 12.46
C LEU A 103 10.99 -12.23 13.17
N ASN A 104 10.98 -12.91 14.31
CA ASN A 104 12.20 -13.31 15.02
C ASN A 104 13.01 -14.37 14.27
N ALA A 105 12.39 -15.15 13.38
CA ALA A 105 13.11 -16.10 12.53
C ALA A 105 13.62 -15.48 11.22
N THR A 106 12.89 -14.51 10.65
CA THR A 106 13.18 -13.97 9.31
C THR A 106 13.96 -12.66 9.32
N ARG A 107 13.68 -11.75 10.26
CA ARG A 107 14.34 -10.44 10.33
C ARG A 107 15.83 -10.55 10.68
N PRO A 108 16.27 -11.34 11.68
CA PRO A 108 17.70 -11.47 11.96
C PRO A 108 18.47 -12.06 10.78
N PHE A 109 17.86 -12.98 10.02
CA PHE A 109 18.45 -13.49 8.78
C PHE A 109 18.62 -12.38 7.74
N LEU A 110 17.58 -11.58 7.50
CA LEU A 110 17.64 -10.44 6.57
C LEU A 110 18.70 -9.41 6.99
N VAL A 111 18.78 -9.10 8.28
CA VAL A 111 19.69 -8.06 8.78
C VAL A 111 21.14 -8.54 8.90
N HIS A 112 21.38 -9.70 9.51
CA HIS A 112 22.72 -10.14 9.86
C HIS A 112 23.36 -11.03 8.80
N GLU A 113 22.60 -11.91 8.15
CA GLU A 113 23.14 -12.82 7.13
C GLU A 113 23.14 -12.17 5.75
N LEU A 114 22.09 -11.40 5.42
CA LEU A 114 21.97 -10.75 4.11
C LEU A 114 22.47 -9.29 4.11
N ASN A 115 22.78 -8.73 5.29
CA ASN A 115 23.20 -7.32 5.44
C ASN A 115 22.24 -6.35 4.74
N ARG A 116 20.94 -6.45 5.09
CA ARG A 116 19.88 -5.58 4.56
C ARG A 116 19.14 -4.85 5.67
N THR A 117 18.64 -3.65 5.36
CA THR A 117 17.64 -2.97 6.18
C THR A 117 16.26 -3.50 5.81
N SER A 118 15.50 -3.94 6.79
CA SER A 118 14.12 -4.40 6.57
C SER A 118 13.18 -3.23 6.35
N VAL A 119 12.31 -3.37 5.34
CA VAL A 119 11.14 -2.49 5.16
C VAL A 119 9.87 -3.32 5.37
N TYR A 120 8.96 -2.84 6.21
CA TYR A 120 7.66 -3.46 6.44
C TYR A 120 6.54 -2.45 6.23
N TRP A 121 5.36 -2.93 5.87
CA TRP A 121 4.14 -2.15 5.98
C TRP A 121 3.84 -1.84 7.44
N GLU A 122 3.21 -0.70 7.71
CA GLU A 122 2.96 -0.20 9.05
C GLU A 122 2.12 -1.13 9.93
N ASP A 123 1.32 -2.03 9.34
CA ASP A 123 0.51 -3.04 10.02
C ASP A 123 1.30 -3.87 11.02
N VAL A 124 2.58 -4.13 10.74
CA VAL A 124 3.46 -4.88 11.64
C VAL A 124 3.51 -4.26 13.04
N LEU A 125 3.32 -2.94 13.15
CA LEU A 125 3.34 -2.18 14.41
C LEU A 125 1.96 -1.58 14.76
N LEU A 126 1.18 -1.16 13.76
CA LEU A 126 -0.09 -0.44 13.94
C LEU A 126 -1.33 -1.27 13.62
N GLY A 127 -1.15 -2.54 13.25
CA GLY A 127 -2.23 -3.45 12.87
C GLY A 127 -3.27 -3.59 13.99
N PRO A 128 -4.58 -3.48 13.69
CA PRO A 128 -5.61 -3.41 14.72
C PRO A 128 -5.89 -4.74 15.42
N LYS A 129 -5.54 -5.87 14.78
CA LYS A 129 -5.80 -7.23 15.28
C LYS A 129 -4.53 -8.01 15.59
N VAL A 130 -3.46 -7.74 14.84
CA VAL A 130 -2.17 -8.39 14.97
C VAL A 130 -1.10 -7.31 14.82
N SER A 131 -0.22 -7.19 15.80
CA SER A 131 0.96 -6.32 15.74
C SER A 131 2.05 -6.84 16.68
N VAL A 132 3.28 -6.34 16.53
CA VAL A 132 4.38 -6.71 17.44
C VAL A 132 4.94 -5.50 18.17
N GLY A 133 5.56 -5.75 19.32
CA GLY A 133 6.24 -4.73 20.09
C GLY A 133 7.52 -4.22 19.40
N GLN A 134 7.94 -3.01 19.77
CA GLN A 134 9.15 -2.37 19.21
C GLN A 134 10.44 -3.15 19.48
N THR A 135 10.48 -4.02 20.49
CA THR A 135 11.61 -4.93 20.76
C THR A 135 11.85 -5.91 19.62
N VAL A 136 10.80 -6.27 18.87
CA VAL A 136 10.88 -7.12 17.68
C VAL A 136 11.21 -6.31 16.43
N LEU A 137 11.22 -4.97 16.49
CA LEU A 137 11.46 -4.10 15.35
C LEU A 137 12.49 -2.99 15.70
N PRO A 138 13.79 -3.31 15.85
CA PRO A 138 14.82 -2.31 16.13
C PRO A 138 14.84 -1.20 15.07
N HIS A 139 14.82 0.05 15.52
CA HIS A 139 14.65 1.23 14.67
C HIS A 139 15.82 1.46 13.69
N ASP A 140 17.02 1.00 14.06
CA ASP A 140 18.24 1.11 13.26
C ASP A 140 18.20 0.26 11.99
N THR A 141 17.51 -0.87 12.04
CA THR A 141 17.47 -1.90 10.99
C THR A 141 16.07 -2.09 10.39
N THR A 142 15.12 -1.23 10.78
CA THR A 142 13.72 -1.27 10.32
C THR A 142 13.26 0.09 9.79
N VAL A 143 12.60 0.08 8.63
CA VAL A 143 11.85 1.19 8.05
C VAL A 143 10.40 0.75 7.91
N LEU A 144 9.46 1.66 8.17
CA LEU A 144 8.02 1.38 8.05
C LEU A 144 7.39 2.19 6.92
N GLN A 145 6.64 1.53 6.05
CA GLN A 145 5.90 2.15 4.96
C GLN A 145 4.45 2.38 5.38
N THR A 146 4.02 3.64 5.40
CA THR A 146 2.68 4.03 5.86
C THR A 146 1.69 4.10 4.72
N TRP A 147 0.46 3.62 4.92
CA TRP A 147 -0.56 3.64 3.87
C TRP A 147 -1.96 4.01 4.38
N ASN A 148 -2.30 3.71 5.62
CA ASN A 148 -3.57 4.09 6.24
C ASN A 148 -3.50 5.41 6.99
N ASN A 149 -4.67 6.01 7.24
CA ASN A 149 -4.89 7.21 8.08
C ASN A 149 -3.99 8.44 7.79
N GLY A 150 -3.32 8.49 6.63
CA GLY A 150 -2.55 9.65 6.17
C GLY A 150 -1.49 10.14 7.14
N ALA A 151 -1.54 11.43 7.44
CA ALA A 151 -0.56 12.09 8.30
C ALA A 151 -0.58 11.55 9.74
N GLU A 152 -1.70 11.00 10.21
CA GLU A 152 -1.83 10.48 11.57
C GLU A 152 -0.95 9.25 11.78
N ASN A 153 -1.06 8.23 10.93
CA ASN A 153 -0.20 7.05 11.07
C ASN A 153 1.26 7.41 10.81
N THR A 154 1.55 8.27 9.84
CA THR A 154 2.91 8.78 9.61
C THR A 154 3.48 9.37 10.89
N LYS A 155 2.71 10.22 11.60
CA LYS A 155 3.11 10.78 12.89
C LYS A 155 3.34 9.71 13.94
N ARG A 156 2.44 8.73 14.08
CA ARG A 156 2.58 7.63 15.05
C ARG A 156 3.87 6.86 14.84
N ILE A 157 4.22 6.55 13.59
CA ILE A 157 5.45 5.84 13.23
C ILE A 157 6.70 6.63 13.57
N VAL A 158 6.78 7.90 13.17
CA VAL A 158 8.00 8.71 13.42
C VAL A 158 8.13 9.12 14.89
N ALA A 159 7.02 9.35 15.60
CA ALA A 159 7.02 9.60 17.04
C ALA A 159 7.47 8.36 17.84
N ALA A 160 7.17 7.16 17.33
CA ALA A 160 7.68 5.90 17.85
C ALA A 160 9.19 5.70 17.57
N GLY A 161 9.83 6.59 16.81
CA GLY A 161 11.28 6.59 16.55
C GLY A 161 11.70 5.93 15.24
N TYR A 162 10.77 5.43 14.44
CA TYR A 162 11.05 4.76 13.18
C TYR A 162 11.27 5.73 12.03
N ARG A 163 12.07 5.30 11.06
CA ARG A 163 12.12 5.91 9.73
C ARG A 163 10.89 5.49 8.94
N ALA A 164 10.30 6.43 8.18
CA ALA A 164 9.07 6.20 7.45
C ALA A 164 9.19 6.46 5.94
N ILE A 165 8.57 5.61 5.13
CA ILE A 165 8.25 5.86 3.72
C ILE A 165 6.75 6.16 3.65
N VAL A 166 6.36 7.31 3.11
CA VAL A 166 4.94 7.72 3.07
C VAL A 166 4.28 7.25 1.78
N SER A 167 3.25 6.40 1.90
CA SER A 167 2.46 5.85 0.80
C SER A 167 0.96 5.92 1.07
N SER A 168 0.50 6.97 1.78
CA SER A 168 -0.90 7.09 2.18
C SER A 168 -1.89 6.88 1.02
N ALA A 169 -2.78 5.89 1.15
CA ALA A 169 -3.79 5.54 0.15
C ALA A 169 -4.74 6.70 -0.19
N SER A 170 -4.95 7.64 0.75
CA SER A 170 -5.73 8.85 0.53
C SER A 170 -5.14 9.82 -0.51
N TYR A 171 -3.87 9.62 -0.89
CA TYR A 171 -3.12 10.50 -1.78
C TYR A 171 -2.33 9.74 -2.86
N TYR A 172 -1.66 8.64 -2.51
CA TYR A 172 -0.58 8.02 -3.30
C TYR A 172 -0.90 6.64 -3.88
N TYR A 173 -2.10 6.10 -3.68
CA TYR A 173 -2.54 4.88 -4.39
C TYR A 173 -3.09 5.23 -5.77
N LEU A 174 -2.48 4.67 -6.81
CA LEU A 174 -2.75 5.00 -8.22
C LEU A 174 -3.83 4.10 -8.85
N ASP A 175 -4.13 2.98 -8.22
CA ASP A 175 -5.17 1.98 -8.54
C ASP A 175 -6.58 2.42 -8.12
N CYS A 176 -6.72 3.39 -7.21
CA CYS A 176 -8.03 3.81 -6.72
C CYS A 176 -8.95 4.38 -7.82
N GLY A 177 -10.25 4.14 -7.68
CA GLY A 177 -11.29 4.79 -8.49
C GLY A 177 -11.66 4.07 -9.78
N HIS A 178 -11.32 2.79 -9.92
CA HIS A 178 -11.70 1.93 -11.05
C HIS A 178 -12.87 0.99 -10.78
N GLY A 179 -13.55 1.19 -9.65
CA GLY A 179 -14.60 0.31 -9.14
C GLY A 179 -14.03 -0.99 -8.56
N GLY A 180 -14.86 -1.79 -7.88
CA GLY A 180 -14.43 -3.09 -7.36
C GLY A 180 -14.27 -4.14 -8.47
N TRP A 181 -13.28 -5.01 -8.35
CA TRP A 181 -12.97 -6.05 -9.34
C TRP A 181 -13.58 -7.43 -9.05
N VAL A 182 -14.13 -7.61 -7.85
CA VAL A 182 -14.75 -8.89 -7.43
C VAL A 182 -15.98 -9.22 -8.30
N GLY A 183 -16.14 -10.50 -8.64
CA GLY A 183 -17.26 -10.98 -9.43
C GLY A 183 -18.53 -11.28 -8.60
N ASN A 184 -19.66 -11.44 -9.29
CA ASN A 184 -20.97 -11.71 -8.69
C ASN A 184 -21.35 -10.72 -7.56
N ASP A 185 -21.31 -9.44 -7.89
CA ASP A 185 -21.48 -8.35 -6.93
C ASP A 185 -22.81 -7.64 -7.15
N SER A 186 -23.82 -7.99 -6.34
CA SER A 186 -25.17 -7.41 -6.42
C SER A 186 -25.22 -5.94 -5.97
N ARG A 187 -24.14 -5.39 -5.39
CA ARG A 187 -24.11 -3.97 -4.99
C ARG A 187 -24.23 -3.03 -6.18
N TYR A 188 -23.88 -3.48 -7.40
CA TYR A 188 -24.05 -2.71 -8.64
C TYR A 188 -25.47 -2.80 -9.24
N ASP A 189 -26.31 -3.74 -8.80
CA ASP A 189 -27.65 -3.94 -9.36
C ASP A 189 -28.69 -3.03 -8.69
N VAL A 190 -28.50 -1.71 -8.88
CA VAL A 190 -29.37 -0.66 -8.35
C VAL A 190 -29.68 0.33 -9.48
N GLN A 191 -30.94 0.36 -9.93
CA GLN A 191 -31.38 1.18 -11.06
C GLN A 191 -31.89 2.56 -10.63
N GLU A 192 -32.37 2.70 -9.40
CA GLU A 192 -32.96 3.92 -8.86
C GLU A 192 -32.12 4.46 -7.70
N LYS A 193 -32.08 5.79 -7.55
CA LYS A 193 -31.43 6.41 -6.40
C LYS A 193 -32.33 6.21 -5.17
N ASP A 194 -31.82 5.59 -4.11
CA ASP A 194 -32.55 5.57 -2.84
C ASP A 194 -32.67 6.99 -2.27
N HIS A 195 -33.82 7.23 -1.63
CA HIS A 195 -34.31 8.55 -1.27
C HIS A 195 -33.71 9.16 0.02
N ASP A 196 -32.67 8.57 0.60
CA ASP A 196 -32.24 8.85 1.99
C ASP A 196 -31.00 9.75 2.14
N GLY A 197 -30.59 10.47 1.10
CA GLY A 197 -29.64 11.59 1.21
C GLY A 197 -28.17 11.23 1.48
N MET A 198 -27.81 9.94 1.53
CA MET A 198 -26.43 9.46 1.51
C MET A 198 -26.05 9.00 0.10
N PRO A 199 -24.82 9.26 -0.39
CA PRO A 199 -24.38 8.74 -1.69
C PRO A 199 -24.44 7.21 -1.67
N LEU A 200 -25.27 6.61 -2.52
CA LEU A 200 -25.27 5.16 -2.71
C LEU A 200 -23.94 4.71 -3.29
N PHE A 201 -23.60 3.44 -3.08
CA PHE A 201 -22.43 2.78 -3.66
C PHE A 201 -22.20 3.10 -5.16
N ASN A 202 -23.29 3.27 -5.94
CA ASN A 202 -23.29 3.57 -7.38
C ASN A 202 -23.48 5.06 -7.73
N ASP A 203 -23.75 5.93 -6.77
CA ASP A 203 -24.02 7.34 -7.04
C ASP A 203 -22.75 8.12 -7.43
N PRO A 204 -22.89 9.19 -8.24
CA PRO A 204 -21.77 10.07 -8.55
C PRO A 204 -21.08 10.60 -7.29
N GLY A 205 -19.79 10.31 -7.15
CA GLY A 205 -18.98 10.71 -5.99
C GLY A 205 -18.84 9.65 -4.89
N ALA A 206 -19.54 8.53 -5.00
CA ALA A 206 -19.36 7.38 -4.11
C ALA A 206 -18.15 6.52 -4.51
N THR A 207 -17.91 5.44 -3.76
CA THR A 207 -16.71 4.60 -3.92
C THR A 207 -16.77 3.63 -5.09
N GLY A 208 -17.97 3.27 -5.56
CA GLY A 208 -18.15 2.35 -6.69
C GLY A 208 -17.52 0.98 -6.50
N GLY A 209 -17.32 0.53 -5.25
CA GLY A 209 -16.72 -0.77 -4.95
C GLY A 209 -15.21 -0.81 -4.73
N PHE A 210 -14.50 0.30 -4.97
CA PHE A 210 -13.08 0.37 -4.64
C PHE A 210 -12.85 1.09 -3.31
N TRP A 211 -12.22 0.41 -2.36
CA TRP A 211 -12.16 0.86 -0.97
C TRP A 211 -11.45 2.20 -0.78
N CYS A 212 -10.42 2.48 -1.59
CA CYS A 212 -9.66 3.73 -1.53
C CYS A 212 -10.12 4.79 -2.54
N ALA A 213 -11.29 4.65 -3.17
CA ALA A 213 -11.87 5.68 -4.03
C ALA A 213 -11.96 7.06 -3.32
N PRO A 214 -11.97 8.19 -4.06
CA PRO A 214 -11.99 8.31 -5.52
C PRO A 214 -10.61 8.13 -6.16
N PHE A 215 -10.56 8.19 -7.49
CA PHE A 215 -9.32 8.30 -8.26
C PHE A 215 -8.46 9.47 -7.76
N LYS A 216 -7.16 9.22 -7.55
CA LYS A 216 -6.22 10.26 -7.12
C LYS A 216 -5.72 11.01 -8.33
N THR A 217 -6.22 12.24 -8.51
CA THR A 217 -5.73 13.13 -9.58
C THR A 217 -4.29 13.54 -9.32
N TRP A 218 -3.60 14.03 -10.36
CA TRP A 218 -2.26 14.58 -10.19
C TRP A 218 -2.24 15.74 -9.18
N GLN A 219 -3.31 16.53 -9.09
CA GLN A 219 -3.44 17.61 -8.11
C GLN A 219 -3.52 17.07 -6.69
N ARG A 220 -4.32 16.02 -6.46
CA ARG A 220 -4.43 15.38 -5.14
C ARG A 220 -3.06 14.87 -4.66
N ILE A 221 -2.30 14.24 -5.55
CA ILE A 221 -0.94 13.77 -5.29
C ILE A 221 -0.01 14.95 -5.01
N TYR A 222 -0.01 15.96 -5.88
CA TYR A 222 0.87 17.13 -5.79
C TYR A 222 0.63 17.97 -4.52
N ASP A 223 -0.62 18.06 -4.08
CA ASP A 223 -0.98 18.87 -2.92
C ASP A 223 -0.74 18.15 -1.59
N TYR A 224 -0.31 16.89 -1.58
CA TYR A 224 0.00 16.21 -0.34
C TYR A 224 1.27 16.82 0.30
N ASP A 225 1.15 17.24 1.55
CA ASP A 225 2.28 17.64 2.38
C ASP A 225 2.58 16.46 3.33
N ILE A 226 3.55 15.62 2.94
CA ILE A 226 3.87 14.38 3.68
C ILE A 226 4.43 14.64 5.09
N LEU A 227 4.80 15.90 5.39
CA LEU A 227 5.33 16.32 6.68
C LEU A 227 4.27 17.05 7.53
N HIS A 228 3.02 17.11 7.05
CA HIS A 228 1.95 17.82 7.74
C HIS A 228 1.74 17.29 9.16
N GLY A 229 1.77 18.19 10.15
CA GLY A 229 1.52 17.87 11.56
C GLY A 229 2.71 17.25 12.31
N LEU A 230 3.88 17.16 11.67
CA LEU A 230 5.12 16.68 12.27
C LEU A 230 5.94 17.85 12.84
N THR A 231 6.63 17.59 13.95
CA THR A 231 7.73 18.41 14.46
C THR A 231 8.97 18.28 13.56
N GLU A 232 9.97 19.15 13.72
CA GLU A 232 11.22 19.06 12.95
C GLU A 232 11.95 17.73 13.16
N ASP A 233 11.96 17.21 14.40
CA ASP A 233 12.60 15.95 14.76
C ASP A 233 11.87 14.74 14.15
N GLU A 234 10.54 14.77 14.15
CA GLU A 234 9.69 13.78 13.50
C GLU A 234 9.88 13.82 11.97
N ALA A 235 9.90 15.01 11.37
CA ALA A 235 10.08 15.20 9.93
C ALA A 235 11.42 14.64 9.43
N ARG A 236 12.50 14.72 10.24
CA ARG A 236 13.81 14.14 9.90
C ARG A 236 13.81 12.61 9.77
N ARG A 237 12.78 11.93 10.27
CA ARG A 237 12.61 10.47 10.13
C ARG A 237 11.83 10.06 8.89
N VAL A 238 11.19 11.00 8.19
CA VAL A 238 10.52 10.73 6.91
C VAL A 238 11.58 10.67 5.82
N LEU A 239 11.76 9.49 5.21
CA LEU A 239 12.76 9.26 4.15
C LEU A 239 12.30 9.79 2.79
N GLY A 240 10.99 9.86 2.59
CA GLY A 240 10.37 10.24 1.32
C GLY A 240 8.97 9.65 1.21
N GLY A 241 8.51 9.48 -0.02
CA GLY A 241 7.24 8.83 -0.30
C GLY A 241 7.31 7.95 -1.54
N GLU A 242 6.36 7.04 -1.63
CA GLU A 242 6.21 6.13 -2.76
C GLU A 242 4.74 6.09 -3.18
N VAL A 243 4.49 6.23 -4.48
CA VAL A 243 3.17 6.04 -5.07
C VAL A 243 2.99 4.57 -5.44
N ALA A 244 1.97 3.94 -4.86
CA ALA A 244 1.70 2.52 -5.08
C ALA A 244 0.74 2.36 -6.26
N LEU A 245 1.02 1.40 -7.15
CA LEU A 245 0.07 0.92 -8.14
C LEU A 245 -0.19 -0.55 -7.86
N TRP A 246 -1.25 -0.83 -7.11
CA TRP A 246 -1.74 -2.20 -6.98
C TRP A 246 -2.26 -2.73 -8.32
N SER A 247 -2.25 -4.04 -8.47
CA SER A 247 -2.31 -4.70 -9.79
C SER A 247 -3.49 -5.66 -9.98
N GLU A 248 -4.53 -5.53 -9.17
CA GLU A 248 -5.77 -6.29 -9.33
C GLU A 248 -6.45 -5.97 -10.67
N GLN A 249 -6.33 -4.72 -11.12
CA GLN A 249 -6.81 -4.24 -12.42
C GLN A 249 -5.73 -3.47 -13.18
N SER A 250 -4.46 -3.86 -13.04
CA SER A 250 -3.38 -3.30 -13.84
C SER A 250 -2.39 -4.36 -14.34
N ASP A 251 -2.02 -4.22 -15.61
CA ASP A 251 -1.05 -5.04 -16.30
C ASP A 251 -0.30 -4.18 -17.35
N ALA A 252 0.48 -4.82 -18.22
CA ALA A 252 1.23 -4.14 -19.27
C ALA A 252 0.37 -3.30 -20.24
N THR A 253 -0.94 -3.55 -20.33
CA THR A 253 -1.85 -2.80 -21.22
C THR A 253 -2.13 -1.40 -20.68
N VAL A 254 -2.29 -1.26 -19.36
CA VAL A 254 -2.70 -0.01 -18.69
C VAL A 254 -1.60 0.64 -17.84
N LEU A 255 -0.48 -0.05 -17.60
CA LEU A 255 0.62 0.40 -16.73
C LEU A 255 1.01 1.87 -16.94
N ASP A 256 1.33 2.24 -18.18
CA ASP A 256 1.78 3.60 -18.51
C ASP A 256 0.73 4.67 -18.16
N GLY A 257 -0.54 4.42 -18.48
CA GLY A 257 -1.62 5.37 -18.20
C GLY A 257 -1.93 5.46 -16.70
N ARG A 258 -1.77 4.36 -15.96
CA ARG A 258 -1.94 4.33 -14.51
C ARG A 258 -0.82 5.11 -13.80
N LEU A 259 0.43 4.93 -14.21
CA LEU A 259 1.57 5.61 -13.61
C LEU A 259 1.66 7.08 -14.04
N TRP A 260 1.57 7.35 -15.33
CA TRP A 260 1.98 8.63 -15.90
C TRP A 260 0.79 9.44 -16.42
N PRO A 261 0.76 10.76 -16.16
CA PRO A 261 1.82 11.58 -15.56
C PRO A 261 1.67 11.76 -14.03
N ARG A 262 0.75 11.06 -13.37
CA ARG A 262 0.46 11.22 -11.94
C ARG A 262 1.69 11.01 -11.04
N ALA A 263 2.49 9.98 -11.32
CA ALA A 263 3.74 9.74 -10.60
C ALA A 263 4.76 10.87 -10.76
N SER A 264 4.72 11.65 -11.86
CA SER A 264 5.58 12.83 -12.01
C SER A 264 5.19 13.97 -11.09
N ALA A 265 3.91 14.06 -10.70
CA ALA A 265 3.48 15.02 -9.69
C ALA A 265 4.12 14.69 -8.34
N ALA A 266 4.09 13.41 -7.92
CA ALA A 266 4.78 12.95 -6.71
C ALA A 266 6.29 13.20 -6.78
N ALA A 267 6.91 12.87 -7.92
CA ALA A 267 8.34 13.05 -8.13
C ALA A 267 8.79 14.50 -7.89
N GLU A 268 8.05 15.49 -8.40
CA GLU A 268 8.39 16.89 -8.14
C GLU A 268 8.24 17.27 -6.66
N THR A 269 7.16 16.83 -6.01
CA THR A 269 6.92 17.17 -4.61
C THR A 269 7.97 16.59 -3.68
N LEU A 270 8.46 15.38 -3.98
CA LEU A 270 9.49 14.71 -3.21
C LEU A 270 10.90 15.25 -3.53
N TRP A 271 11.10 15.79 -4.74
CA TRP A 271 12.37 16.38 -5.16
C TRP A 271 12.57 17.83 -4.69
N SER A 272 11.55 18.67 -4.82
CA SER A 272 11.67 20.14 -4.63
C SER A 272 10.51 20.77 -3.86
N GLY A 273 9.63 19.96 -3.28
CA GLY A 273 8.43 20.42 -2.59
C GLY A 273 7.34 20.96 -3.53
N ASN A 274 6.19 21.29 -2.96
CA ASN A 274 5.05 21.87 -3.67
C ASN A 274 4.83 23.36 -3.37
N LYS A 275 5.73 24.02 -2.64
CA LYS A 275 5.64 25.43 -2.24
C LYS A 275 6.58 26.31 -3.07
N GLY A 276 6.16 27.54 -3.39
CA GLY A 276 7.02 28.56 -4.00
C GLY A 276 7.92 29.26 -2.98
N SER A 277 8.75 30.20 -3.44
CA SER A 277 9.61 31.03 -2.56
C SER A 277 8.83 31.85 -1.53
N ASN A 278 7.54 32.10 -1.79
CA ASN A 278 6.61 32.77 -0.89
C ASN A 278 5.91 31.81 0.11
N GLY A 279 6.30 30.53 0.15
CA GLY A 279 5.70 29.51 1.02
C GLY A 279 4.32 29.02 0.60
N ARG A 280 3.72 29.56 -0.47
CA ARG A 280 2.39 29.15 -0.96
C ARG A 280 2.49 27.95 -1.89
N LYS A 281 1.49 27.07 -1.89
CA LYS A 281 1.43 25.96 -2.84
C LYS A 281 1.39 26.48 -4.28
N ARG A 282 2.17 25.85 -5.16
CA ARG A 282 2.35 26.27 -6.57
C ARG A 282 1.64 25.36 -7.58
N TYR A 283 0.56 24.69 -7.19
CA TYR A 283 -0.19 23.75 -8.03
C TYR A 283 -0.66 24.38 -9.35
N ALA A 284 -1.10 25.65 -9.34
CA ALA A 284 -1.55 26.33 -10.56
C ALA A 284 -0.44 26.43 -11.63
N ASN A 285 0.79 26.70 -11.20
CA ASN A 285 1.96 26.73 -12.08
C ASN A 285 2.43 25.32 -12.46
N ALA A 286 2.15 24.31 -11.63
CA ALA A 286 2.45 22.92 -11.94
C ALA A 286 1.59 22.38 -13.09
N THR A 287 0.34 22.84 -13.26
CA THR A 287 -0.53 22.43 -14.37
C THR A 287 0.10 22.63 -15.74
N VAL A 288 0.74 23.78 -15.98
CA VAL A 288 1.38 24.09 -17.28
C VAL A 288 2.58 23.16 -17.51
N ARG A 289 3.44 23.01 -16.49
CA ARG A 289 4.65 22.18 -16.58
C ARG A 289 4.32 20.70 -16.75
N LEU A 290 3.29 20.21 -16.06
CA LEU A 290 2.87 18.82 -16.16
C LEU A 290 2.26 18.51 -17.53
N ASN A 291 1.50 19.44 -18.12
CA ASN A 291 1.01 19.29 -19.50
C ASN A 291 2.17 19.18 -20.48
N GLU A 292 3.18 20.06 -20.41
CA GLU A 292 4.37 19.99 -21.27
C GLU A 292 5.13 18.66 -21.06
N TRP A 293 5.35 18.28 -19.80
CA TRP A 293 6.03 17.05 -19.42
C TRP A 293 5.32 15.80 -19.95
N ARG A 294 3.99 15.76 -19.86
CA ARG A 294 3.17 14.68 -20.42
C ARG A 294 3.36 14.56 -21.93
N HIS A 295 3.37 15.67 -22.68
CA HIS A 295 3.61 15.62 -24.13
C HIS A 295 5.02 15.11 -24.44
N ARG A 296 6.03 15.52 -23.65
CA ARG A 296 7.40 15.01 -23.76
C ARG A 296 7.49 13.50 -23.48
N MET A 297 6.72 12.97 -22.53
CA MET A 297 6.62 11.53 -22.28
C MET A 297 6.04 10.77 -23.47
N VAL A 298 4.93 11.26 -24.02
CA VAL A 298 4.29 10.66 -25.21
C VAL A 298 5.22 10.67 -26.41
N ALA A 299 5.95 11.78 -26.64
CA ALA A 299 6.96 11.86 -27.70
C ALA A 299 8.13 10.87 -27.52
N ARG A 300 8.31 10.30 -26.32
CA ARG A 300 9.32 9.28 -25.99
C ARG A 300 8.76 7.86 -25.95
N GLY A 301 7.51 7.67 -26.34
CA GLY A 301 6.86 6.35 -26.39
C GLY A 301 6.18 5.91 -25.10
N ILE A 302 6.14 6.73 -24.06
CA ILE A 302 5.40 6.45 -22.82
C ILE A 302 3.93 6.81 -23.05
N ARG A 303 3.01 5.87 -22.86
CA ARG A 303 1.56 6.08 -23.09
C ARG A 303 0.88 6.82 -21.92
N ALA A 304 1.40 8.00 -21.57
CA ALA A 304 0.92 8.81 -20.45
C ALA A 304 -0.51 9.36 -20.69
N GLU A 305 -1.34 9.28 -19.67
CA GLU A 305 -2.73 9.72 -19.69
C GLU A 305 -2.84 11.25 -19.93
N PRO A 306 -3.79 11.74 -20.74
CA PRO A 306 -4.05 13.18 -20.84
C PRO A 306 -4.64 13.72 -19.51
N ILE A 307 -4.20 14.89 -19.07
CA ILE A 307 -4.70 15.52 -17.82
C ILE A 307 -5.74 16.62 -18.05
N GLN A 308 -5.84 17.14 -19.28
CA GLN A 308 -6.78 18.19 -19.69
C GLN A 308 -7.09 18.04 -21.20
N PRO A 309 -8.23 18.57 -21.68
CA PRO A 309 -8.45 18.79 -23.11
C PRO A 309 -7.30 19.59 -23.73
N LEU A 310 -6.91 19.27 -24.97
CA LEU A 310 -5.80 19.93 -25.67
C LEU A 310 -5.96 21.46 -25.77
N TRP A 311 -7.19 21.96 -25.73
CA TRP A 311 -7.47 23.39 -25.71
C TRP A 311 -6.83 24.11 -24.50
N CYS A 312 -6.76 23.47 -23.33
CA CYS A 312 -6.25 24.06 -22.09
C CYS A 312 -4.77 24.44 -22.14
N PRO A 313 -3.83 23.55 -22.54
CA PRO A 313 -2.43 23.95 -22.72
C PRO A 313 -2.23 24.98 -23.85
N MET A 314 -3.13 25.04 -24.84
CA MET A 314 -3.10 26.08 -25.89
C MET A 314 -3.63 27.45 -25.42
N HIS A 315 -4.46 27.47 -24.36
CA HIS A 315 -5.05 28.68 -23.78
C HIS A 315 -4.80 28.71 -22.27
N PRO A 316 -3.56 29.03 -21.84
CA PRO A 316 -3.17 28.94 -20.44
C PRO A 316 -4.12 29.74 -19.53
N ARG A 317 -4.44 29.17 -18.37
CA ARG A 317 -5.36 29.71 -17.34
C ARG A 317 -6.85 29.69 -17.66
N MET A 318 -7.25 29.46 -18.92
CA MET A 318 -8.67 29.45 -19.28
C MET A 318 -9.43 28.20 -18.79
N CYS A 319 -8.72 27.18 -18.33
CA CYS A 319 -9.29 25.98 -17.71
C CYS A 319 -9.10 25.95 -16.18
N HIS A 320 -8.73 27.07 -15.56
CA HIS A 320 -8.64 27.15 -14.10
C HIS A 320 -10.04 27.30 -13.50
N LEU A 321 -10.31 26.59 -12.40
CA LEU A 321 -11.58 26.73 -11.67
C LEU A 321 -11.66 28.05 -10.88
N SER A 322 -10.52 28.56 -10.42
CA SER A 322 -10.41 29.83 -9.68
C SER A 322 -9.48 30.77 -10.44
N GLN A 323 -9.88 32.05 -10.52
CA GLN A 323 -9.16 33.11 -11.23
C GLN A 323 -8.06 33.74 -10.35
#